data_AF-A0A849S0P8-F1
#
_entry.id   AF-A0A849S0P8-F1
#
_cell.length_a   1.000
_cell.length_b   1.000
_cell.length_c   1.000
_cell.angle_alpha   90.00
_cell.angle_beta   90.00
_cell.angle_gamma   90.00
#
_symmetry.space_group_name_H-M   'P 1'
#
loop_
_entity.id
_entity.type
_entity.pdbx_description
1 polymer ?
#
loop_
_entity_poly.entity_id
_entity_poly.type
_entity_poly.pdbx_seq_one_letter_code
_entity_poly.pdbx_strand_id
1 'polypeptide(L)'
;MIGIFGGTFDPIHYGHLRAAVEVSECLGLSELLLIPSATPPHRKQPAASAAMRVEMLQLALQNQPQLHIDLRELNRPGASYMVDTLKSLRLDYPDTALLLFIGTDAFNQLHQWHQWQQLFDYAHIVVMTRPSYKAQPLAAFFAERLARLAIELAEH
;
A
#
# COMPACT_ATOMS: atom_id res chain seq x y z
N MET A 1 4.82 -2.31 13.53
CA MET A 1 4.08 -2.54 12.27
C MET A 1 4.68 -1.63 11.21
N ILE A 2 4.77 -2.13 9.97
CA ILE A 2 5.24 -1.36 8.82
C ILE A 2 4.08 -1.16 7.85
N GLY A 3 3.89 0.08 7.40
CA GLY A 3 2.89 0.42 6.39
C GLY A 3 3.44 0.31 4.98
N ILE A 4 2.59 -0.10 4.06
CA ILE A 4 2.91 -0.23 2.63
C ILE A 4 1.86 0.55 1.86
N PHE A 5 2.30 1.54 1.09
CA PHE A 5 1.41 2.36 0.28
C PHE A 5 1.89 2.40 -1.17
N GLY A 6 1.34 1.48 -1.96
CA GLY A 6 1.64 1.38 -3.39
C GLY A 6 0.88 2.44 -4.20
N GLY A 7 1.54 3.01 -5.20
CA GLY A 7 0.93 4.00 -6.05
C GLY A 7 1.75 4.34 -7.29
N THR A 8 1.09 4.90 -8.30
CA THR A 8 1.79 5.44 -9.46
C THR A 8 2.49 6.76 -9.13
N PHE A 9 1.86 7.60 -8.30
CA PHE A 9 2.36 8.93 -7.90
C PHE A 9 2.71 9.84 -9.09
N ASP A 10 1.73 10.07 -9.96
CA ASP A 10 1.87 10.83 -11.21
C ASP A 10 0.90 12.04 -11.26
N PRO A 11 1.14 13.11 -10.48
CA PRO A 11 2.16 13.25 -9.43
C PRO A 11 1.68 12.78 -8.04
N ILE A 12 2.59 12.75 -7.05
CA ILE A 12 2.17 12.73 -5.64
C ILE A 12 1.44 14.05 -5.31
N HIS A 13 0.45 13.98 -4.42
CA HIS A 13 -0.37 15.12 -4.02
C HIS A 13 -0.83 14.98 -2.56
N TYR A 14 -1.41 16.05 -1.98
CA TYR A 14 -1.81 16.06 -0.57
C TYR A 14 -2.79 14.96 -0.16
N GLY A 15 -3.65 14.47 -1.06
CA GLY A 15 -4.49 13.31 -0.76
C GLY A 15 -3.69 12.05 -0.41
N HIS A 16 -2.55 11.79 -1.06
CA HIS A 16 -1.67 10.68 -0.72
C HIS A 16 -0.92 10.97 0.58
N LEU A 17 -0.34 12.17 0.68
CA LEU A 17 0.51 12.54 1.81
C LEU A 17 -0.27 12.56 3.13
N ARG A 18 -1.46 13.20 3.13
CA ARG A 18 -2.31 13.27 4.31
C ARG A 18 -2.74 11.89 4.77
N ALA A 19 -3.17 11.02 3.84
CA ALA A 19 -3.53 9.66 4.16
C ALA A 19 -2.34 8.88 4.77
N ALA A 20 -1.15 8.97 4.16
CA ALA A 20 0.04 8.29 4.66
C ALA A 20 0.43 8.73 6.08
N VAL A 21 0.39 10.03 6.36
CA VAL A 21 0.65 10.57 7.71
C VAL A 21 -0.42 10.10 8.70
N GLU A 22 -1.70 10.27 8.37
CA GLU A 22 -2.81 9.92 9.27
C GLU A 22 -2.80 8.43 9.64
N VAL A 23 -2.58 7.53 8.69
CA VAL A 23 -2.55 6.10 9.00
C VAL A 23 -1.31 5.70 9.81
N SER A 24 -0.18 6.38 9.60
CA SER A 24 1.04 6.14 10.36
C SER A 24 0.84 6.52 11.82
N GLU A 25 0.24 7.67 12.09
CA GLU A 25 -0.07 8.14 13.44
C GLU A 25 -1.17 7.29 14.09
N CYS A 26 -2.29 7.05 13.41
CA CYS A 26 -3.44 6.32 13.97
C CYS A 26 -3.11 4.89 14.37
N LEU A 27 -2.22 4.22 13.63
CA LEU A 27 -1.86 2.82 13.86
C LEU A 27 -0.50 2.66 14.54
N GLY A 28 0.20 3.75 14.88
CA GLY A 28 1.51 3.70 15.53
C GLY A 28 2.54 2.93 14.69
N LEU A 29 2.59 3.20 13.38
CA LEU A 29 3.54 2.55 12.48
C LEU A 29 4.97 3.00 12.81
N SER A 30 5.93 2.08 12.73
CA SER A 30 7.36 2.44 12.86
C SER A 30 7.85 3.18 11.62
N GLU A 31 7.36 2.77 10.46
CA GLU A 31 7.62 3.39 9.16
C GLU A 31 6.49 3.07 8.18
N LEU A 32 6.32 3.91 7.17
CA LEU A 32 5.45 3.67 6.03
C LEU A 32 6.24 3.83 4.72
N LEU A 33 6.24 2.76 3.93
CA LEU A 33 6.93 2.64 2.65
C LEU A 33 5.99 3.05 1.51
N LEU A 34 6.29 4.16 0.85
CA LEU A 34 5.68 4.56 -0.42
C LEU A 34 6.38 3.81 -1.56
N ILE A 35 5.63 2.98 -2.28
CA ILE A 35 6.18 2.11 -3.33
C ILE A 35 5.71 2.62 -4.71
N PRO A 36 6.52 3.43 -5.42
CA PRO A 36 6.21 3.85 -6.78
C PRO A 36 6.20 2.66 -7.75
N SER A 37 5.06 2.43 -8.40
CA SER A 37 4.93 1.38 -9.40
C SER A 37 5.78 1.66 -10.64
N ALA A 38 6.39 0.61 -11.23
CA ALA A 38 7.15 0.70 -12.48
C ALA A 38 6.22 0.71 -13.69
N THR A 39 5.53 -0.41 -13.90
CA THR A 39 4.57 -0.59 -14.99
C THR A 39 3.25 -1.02 -14.38
N PRO A 40 2.30 -0.10 -14.15
CA PRO A 40 0.99 -0.48 -13.62
C PRO A 40 0.22 -1.27 -14.71
N PRO A 41 0.00 -2.59 -14.54
CA PRO A 41 -0.54 -3.44 -15.62
C PRO A 41 -1.99 -3.08 -16.00
N HIS A 42 -2.68 -2.33 -15.15
CA HIS A 42 -4.10 -1.97 -15.30
C HIS A 42 -4.34 -0.47 -15.55
N ARG A 43 -3.30 0.32 -15.88
CA ARG A 43 -3.44 1.78 -16.11
C ARG A 43 -2.71 2.23 -17.37
N LYS A 44 -3.09 3.42 -17.87
CA LYS A 44 -2.33 4.13 -18.90
C LYS A 44 -0.92 4.42 -18.39
N GLN A 45 0.03 4.50 -19.32
CA GLN A 45 1.40 4.89 -19.00
C GLN A 45 1.41 6.25 -18.28
N PRO A 46 2.21 6.42 -17.21
CA PRO A 46 2.33 7.69 -16.51
C PRO A 46 2.83 8.80 -17.43
N ALA A 47 2.40 10.04 -17.19
CA ALA A 47 2.91 11.21 -17.89
C ALA A 47 4.34 11.54 -17.44
N ALA A 48 4.64 11.44 -16.15
CA ALA A 48 5.98 11.63 -15.62
C ALA A 48 6.81 10.35 -15.68
N SER A 49 8.11 10.50 -16.00
CA SER A 49 9.05 9.38 -15.96
C SER A 49 9.21 8.82 -14.55
N ALA A 50 9.67 7.58 -14.42
CA ALA A 50 9.94 6.99 -13.10
C ALA A 50 10.88 7.87 -12.24
N ALA A 51 11.92 8.43 -12.85
CA ALA A 51 12.85 9.35 -12.17
C ALA A 51 12.14 10.62 -11.66
N MET A 52 11.31 11.25 -12.49
CA MET A 52 10.54 12.43 -12.08
C MET A 52 9.57 12.12 -10.93
N ARG A 53 8.93 10.95 -10.95
CA ARG A 53 8.01 10.54 -9.88
C ARG A 53 8.76 10.33 -8.55
N VAL A 54 9.96 9.76 -8.60
CA VAL A 54 10.83 9.62 -7.42
C VAL A 54 11.29 10.98 -6.90
N GLU A 55 11.68 11.90 -7.78
CA GLU A 55 12.08 13.26 -7.39
C GLU A 55 10.92 14.01 -6.71
N MET A 56 9.71 13.93 -7.28
CA MET A 56 8.51 14.51 -6.67
C MET A 56 8.20 13.87 -5.30
N LEU A 57 8.38 12.56 -5.14
CA LEU A 57 8.26 11.89 -3.84
C LEU A 57 9.30 12.41 -2.84
N GLN A 58 10.57 12.52 -3.24
CA GLN A 58 11.62 13.02 -2.36
C GLN A 58 11.31 14.42 -1.84
N LEU A 59 10.85 15.32 -2.73
CA LEU A 59 10.41 16.66 -2.34
C LEU A 59 9.21 16.64 -1.38
N ALA A 60 8.23 15.76 -1.63
CA ALA A 60 7.05 15.65 -0.78
C ALA A 60 7.34 15.10 0.62
N LEU A 61 8.40 14.30 0.79
CA LEU A 61 8.72 13.61 2.05
C LEU A 61 9.79 14.30 2.91
N GLN A 62 10.37 15.43 2.49
CA GLN A 62 11.50 16.09 3.18
C GLN A 62 11.30 16.31 4.68
N ASN A 63 10.06 16.53 5.13
CA ASN A 63 9.72 16.80 6.53
C ASN A 63 8.83 15.71 7.15
N GLN A 64 8.91 14.48 6.64
CA GLN A 64 8.06 13.36 7.05
C GLN A 64 8.92 12.18 7.49
N PRO A 65 9.46 12.19 8.72
CA PRO A 65 10.49 11.24 9.16
C PRO A 65 10.03 9.77 9.23
N GLN A 66 8.72 9.52 9.24
CA GLN A 66 8.14 8.16 9.26
C GLN A 66 7.85 7.62 7.85
N LEU A 67 7.97 8.46 6.81
CA LEU A 67 7.60 8.10 5.45
C LEU A 67 8.86 7.90 4.59
N HIS A 68 8.96 6.73 3.96
CA HIS A 68 10.13 6.35 3.17
C HIS A 68 9.73 5.95 1.75
N ILE A 69 10.64 6.13 0.80
CA ILE A 69 10.44 5.68 -0.59
C ILE A 69 11.12 4.32 -0.74
N ASP A 70 10.38 3.33 -1.23
CA ASP A 70 10.93 2.03 -1.57
C ASP A 70 10.89 1.82 -3.09
N LEU A 71 12.08 1.76 -3.70
CA LEU A 71 12.25 1.69 -5.15
C LEU A 71 12.19 0.26 -5.71
N ARG A 72 11.87 -0.76 -4.89
CA ARG A 72 11.96 -2.17 -5.30
C ARG A 72 11.20 -2.50 -6.57
N GLU A 73 10.02 -1.90 -6.76
CA GLU A 73 9.25 -2.12 -7.99
C GLU A 73 9.91 -1.49 -9.22
N LEU A 74 10.52 -0.31 -9.08
CA LEU A 74 11.25 0.35 -10.17
C LEU A 74 12.52 -0.40 -10.57
N ASN A 75 13.13 -1.13 -9.63
CA ASN A 75 14.35 -1.90 -9.84
C ASN A 75 14.09 -3.34 -10.30
N ARG A 76 12.83 -3.81 -10.25
CA ARG A 76 12.46 -5.17 -10.65
C ARG A 76 12.03 -5.20 -12.12
N PRO A 77 12.52 -6.15 -12.93
CA PRO A 77 12.03 -6.30 -14.30
C PRO A 77 10.59 -6.81 -14.33
N GLY A 78 9.83 -6.40 -15.35
CA GLY A 78 8.47 -6.87 -15.59
C GLY A 78 7.39 -5.99 -14.95
N ALA A 79 6.20 -6.58 -14.77
CA ALA A 79 5.04 -5.87 -14.25
C ALA A 79 5.11 -5.67 -12.73
N SER A 80 4.52 -4.56 -12.27
CA SER A 80 4.34 -4.28 -10.85
C SER A 80 3.14 -5.06 -10.30
N TYR A 81 3.36 -6.30 -9.84
CA TYR A 81 2.38 -7.04 -9.05
C TYR A 81 2.63 -6.87 -7.56
N MET A 82 1.58 -6.48 -6.83
CA MET A 82 1.66 -6.26 -5.38
C MET A 82 2.02 -7.54 -4.62
N VAL A 83 1.58 -8.71 -5.08
CA VAL A 83 1.94 -9.99 -4.44
C VAL A 83 3.45 -10.23 -4.44
N ASP A 84 4.14 -9.92 -5.54
CA ASP A 84 5.60 -10.06 -5.62
C ASP A 84 6.31 -9.04 -4.73
N THR A 85 5.74 -7.84 -4.62
CA THR A 85 6.22 -6.75 -3.75
C THR A 85 6.10 -7.14 -2.28
N LEU A 86 4.93 -7.63 -1.84
CA LEU A 86 4.69 -8.10 -0.47
C LEU A 86 5.55 -9.32 -0.14
N LYS A 87 5.70 -10.27 -1.07
CA LYS A 87 6.56 -11.43 -0.89
C LYS A 87 8.02 -11.03 -0.68
N SER A 88 8.52 -10.07 -1.46
CA SER A 88 9.86 -9.51 -1.28
C SER A 88 9.99 -8.78 0.06
N LEU A 89 8.99 -7.99 0.47
CA LEU A 89 9.00 -7.30 1.76
C LEU A 89 9.00 -8.27 2.94
N ARG A 90 8.29 -9.39 2.83
CA ARG A 90 8.28 -10.42 3.88
C ARG A 90 9.64 -11.07 4.09
N LEU A 91 10.52 -11.10 3.08
CA LEU A 91 11.91 -11.55 3.24
C LEU A 91 12.74 -10.55 4.06
N ASP A 92 12.51 -9.25 3.86
CA ASP A 92 13.19 -8.19 4.60
C ASP A 92 12.65 -8.07 6.04
N TYR A 93 11.36 -8.37 6.23
CA TYR A 93 10.63 -8.21 7.48
C TYR A 93 9.86 -9.48 7.87
N PRO A 94 10.56 -10.57 8.24
CA PRO A 94 9.94 -11.87 8.48
C PRO A 94 8.93 -11.85 9.63
N ASP A 95 9.26 -11.19 10.74
CA ASP A 95 8.49 -11.20 11.98
C ASP A 95 7.72 -9.90 12.23
N THR A 96 7.71 -8.98 11.26
CA THR A 96 7.01 -7.70 11.39
C THR A 96 5.66 -7.76 10.70
N ALA A 97 4.61 -7.33 11.38
CA ALA A 97 3.31 -7.12 10.77
C ALA A 97 3.38 -6.05 9.67
N LEU A 98 3.03 -6.46 8.45
CA LEU A 98 3.00 -5.64 7.25
C LEU A 98 1.55 -5.24 6.94
N LEU A 99 1.30 -3.96 6.71
CA LEU A 99 -0.04 -3.41 6.46
C LEU A 99 -0.08 -2.75 5.08
N LEU A 100 -0.79 -3.37 4.13
CA LEU A 100 -1.03 -2.80 2.81
C LEU A 100 -2.24 -1.86 2.85
N PHE A 101 -1.99 -0.56 2.66
CA PHE A 101 -3.02 0.46 2.60
C PHE A 101 -3.55 0.62 1.17
N ILE A 102 -4.86 0.45 1.00
CA ILE A 102 -5.55 0.66 -0.27
C ILE A 102 -6.84 1.45 -0.07
N GLY A 103 -7.23 2.23 -1.08
CA GLY A 103 -8.54 2.88 -1.08
C GLY A 103 -9.68 1.90 -1.42
N THR A 104 -10.91 2.29 -1.12
CA THR A 104 -12.13 1.52 -1.43
C THR A 104 -12.24 1.11 -2.91
N ASP A 105 -11.84 1.98 -3.84
CA ASP A 105 -11.92 1.69 -5.27
C ASP A 105 -10.98 0.54 -5.67
N ALA A 106 -9.77 0.53 -5.10
CA ALA A 106 -8.80 -0.54 -5.28
C ALA A 106 -9.29 -1.84 -4.63
N PHE A 107 -9.86 -1.75 -3.42
CA PHE A 107 -10.42 -2.91 -2.72
C PHE A 107 -11.57 -3.57 -3.50
N ASN A 108 -12.47 -2.78 -4.08
CA ASN A 108 -13.57 -3.30 -4.91
C ASN A 108 -13.07 -4.09 -6.15
N GLN A 109 -11.86 -3.77 -6.63
CA GLN A 109 -11.22 -4.45 -7.75
C GLN A 109 -10.14 -5.45 -7.31
N LEU A 110 -9.97 -5.68 -6.01
CA LEU A 110 -8.89 -6.50 -5.46
C LEU A 110 -8.91 -7.93 -6.03
N HIS A 111 -10.10 -8.50 -6.24
CA HIS A 111 -10.29 -9.82 -6.84
C HIS A 111 -9.73 -9.97 -8.27
N GLN A 112 -9.42 -8.85 -8.94
CA GLN A 112 -8.84 -8.80 -10.28
C GLN A 112 -7.31 -8.71 -10.23
N TRP A 113 -6.72 -8.47 -9.05
CA TRP A 113 -5.28 -8.36 -8.90
C TRP A 113 -4.63 -9.73 -9.06
N HIS A 114 -3.40 -9.73 -9.58
CA HIS A 114 -2.63 -10.94 -9.77
C HIS A 114 -2.43 -11.67 -8.43
N GLN A 115 -2.93 -12.91 -8.35
CA GLN A 115 -2.87 -13.76 -7.15
C GLN A 115 -3.38 -13.07 -5.87
N TRP A 116 -4.46 -12.29 -5.98
CA TRP A 116 -4.96 -11.44 -4.89
C TRP A 116 -5.18 -12.15 -3.54
N GLN A 117 -5.51 -13.44 -3.54
CA GLN A 117 -5.71 -14.21 -2.31
C GLN A 117 -4.40 -14.39 -1.54
N GLN A 118 -3.27 -14.50 -2.23
CA GLN A 118 -1.96 -14.65 -1.59
C GLN A 118 -1.48 -13.35 -0.92
N LEU A 119 -2.10 -12.19 -1.20
CA LEU A 119 -1.77 -10.94 -0.51
C LEU A 119 -1.91 -11.09 1.00
N PHE A 120 -2.91 -11.85 1.44
CA PHE A 120 -3.22 -12.12 2.85
C PHE A 120 -2.23 -13.07 3.53
N ASP A 121 -1.38 -13.77 2.77
CA ASP A 121 -0.30 -14.59 3.32
C ASP A 121 0.91 -13.73 3.73
N TYR A 122 1.00 -12.50 3.21
CA TYR A 122 2.16 -11.63 3.39
C TYR A 122 1.85 -10.35 4.15
N ALA A 123 0.61 -9.85 4.13
CA ALA A 123 0.23 -8.60 4.79
C ALA A 123 -1.25 -8.55 5.19
N HIS A 124 -1.55 -7.74 6.21
CA HIS A 124 -2.90 -7.25 6.48
C HIS A 124 -3.29 -6.23 5.42
N ILE A 125 -4.54 -6.27 4.96
CA ILE A 125 -5.07 -5.26 4.03
C ILE A 125 -5.92 -4.25 4.79
N VAL A 126 -5.49 -2.99 4.79
CA VAL A 126 -6.20 -1.89 5.43
C VAL A 126 -6.90 -1.05 4.37
N VAL A 127 -8.23 -1.05 4.40
CA VAL A 127 -9.06 -0.33 3.43
C VAL A 127 -9.39 1.07 3.95
N MET A 128 -8.82 2.08 3.31
CA MET A 128 -9.08 3.49 3.61
C MET A 128 -10.38 3.94 2.96
N THR A 129 -11.34 4.37 3.78
CA THR A 129 -12.67 4.83 3.35
C THR A 129 -12.77 6.35 3.32
N ARG A 130 -13.60 6.89 2.43
CA ARG A 130 -13.97 8.32 2.43
C ARG A 130 -15.18 8.56 3.36
N PRO A 131 -15.39 9.79 3.87
CA PRO A 131 -16.48 10.11 4.81
C PRO A 131 -17.90 9.75 4.34
N SER A 132 -18.10 9.59 3.03
CA SER A 132 -19.38 9.20 2.42
C SER A 132 -19.50 7.71 2.10
N TYR A 133 -18.48 6.91 2.40
CA TYR A 133 -18.48 5.48 2.10
C TYR A 133 -19.43 4.74 3.04
N LYS A 134 -20.38 4.00 2.46
CA LYS A 134 -21.23 3.07 3.20
C LYS A 134 -20.62 1.68 3.10
N ALA A 135 -20.34 1.07 4.24
CA ALA A 135 -19.88 -0.30 4.30
C ALA A 135 -20.86 -1.22 3.56
N GLN A 136 -20.34 -1.97 2.59
CA GLN A 136 -21.10 -3.02 1.92
C GLN A 136 -20.88 -4.35 2.64
N PRO A 137 -21.83 -5.30 2.53
CA PRO A 137 -21.61 -6.66 3.03
C PRO A 137 -20.33 -7.24 2.42
N LEU A 138 -19.42 -7.70 3.28
CA LEU A 138 -18.21 -8.37 2.84
C LEU A 138 -18.55 -9.79 2.34
N ALA A 139 -17.90 -10.20 1.26
CA ALA A 139 -17.92 -11.60 0.85
C ALA A 139 -17.34 -12.50 1.96
N ALA A 140 -17.78 -13.76 2.03
CA ALA A 140 -17.39 -14.70 3.08
C ALA A 140 -15.88 -14.77 3.30
N PHE A 141 -15.10 -14.80 2.21
CA PHE A 141 -13.64 -14.80 2.23
C PHE A 141 -13.05 -13.68 3.11
N PHE A 142 -13.58 -12.46 3.01
CA PHE A 142 -13.11 -11.30 3.78
C PHE A 142 -13.70 -11.28 5.19
N ALA A 143 -14.96 -11.70 5.35
CA ALA A 143 -15.63 -11.72 6.65
C ALA A 143 -14.92 -12.61 7.67
N GLU A 144 -14.36 -13.74 7.22
CA GLU A 144 -13.55 -14.65 8.04
C GLU A 144 -12.17 -14.08 8.44
N ARG A 145 -11.70 -13.03 7.76
CA ARG A 145 -10.37 -12.42 7.93
C ARG A 145 -10.44 -11.01 8.50
N LEU A 146 -11.59 -10.61 9.03
CA LEU A 146 -11.80 -9.27 9.54
C LEU A 146 -11.20 -9.12 10.94
N ALA A 147 -10.16 -8.31 11.05
CA ALA A 147 -9.69 -7.80 12.34
C ALA A 147 -10.65 -6.72 12.86
N ARG A 148 -10.99 -6.76 14.15
CA ARG A 148 -11.88 -5.78 14.80
C ARG A 148 -11.12 -4.68 15.53
N LEU A 149 -9.90 -4.98 15.99
CA LEU A 149 -9.06 -4.06 16.75
C LEU A 149 -7.69 -3.94 16.12
N ALA A 150 -7.08 -2.75 16.20
CA ALA A 150 -5.74 -2.52 15.68
C ALA A 150 -4.68 -3.41 16.35
N ILE A 151 -4.89 -3.84 17.60
CA ILE A 151 -3.98 -4.73 18.31
C ILE A 151 -3.89 -6.12 17.66
N GLU A 152 -4.96 -6.59 17.03
CA GLU A 152 -5.00 -7.87 16.32
C GLU A 152 -4.08 -7.85 15.08
N LEU A 153 -3.76 -6.66 14.56
CA LEU A 153 -2.83 -6.49 13.43
C LEU A 153 -1.37 -6.68 13.85
N ALA A 154 -1.05 -6.59 15.14
CA ALA A 154 0.33 -6.69 15.64
C ALA A 154 0.75 -8.13 15.98
N GLU A 155 -0.22 -9.05 16.09
CA GLU A 155 -0.01 -10.43 16.53
C GLU A 155 0.18 -11.44 15.37
N HIS A 156 0.07 -10.96 14.12
CA HIS A 156 0.07 -11.74 12.88
C HIS A 156 0.81 -11.02 11.75
#